data_AF-A0A369HDW7-F1
#
_entry.id   AF-A0A369HDW7-F1
#
_cell.length_a   1.000
_cell.length_b   1.000
_cell.length_c   1.000
_cell.angle_alpha   90.00
_cell.angle_beta   90.00
_cell.angle_gamma   90.00
#
_symmetry.space_group_name_H-M   'P 1'
#
loop_
_entity.id
_entity.type
_entity.pdbx_description
1 polymer ?
#
loop_
_entity_poly.entity_id
_entity_poly.type
_entity_poly.pdbx_seq_one_letter_code
_entity_poly.pdbx_strand_id
1 'polypeptide(L)'
;MSLPSNQVSASGKTCLITGGAGGLGKAIAIEFLKAGANVVICDVNAERIEQTSSELAALNGGGSFKAVTADITSTEAMQRLCDQIVGDFRTLDILVNNAAIMDRFEPVAELEMDMWHRVLAVNLTAPMLLSKLAVRLMLRQPNPDGCIINIASTAAKAGGLAGAAYTTSKHGLIGLTRATAAFYGEKGVRCNALAMGVMLGTNISDCFRDGCHQEGQQRMMDVLSGVKPRSCDLKDVASLCVSLSCGSGWNVVNGSVIAVDQGWTTKTMNVVHHSQAPPEYQHVAWIADTCKLLMGLGWTVNYIGMIRKSLQDETYAMSLMALCCNFAWEVTYAVIYPFGSRLEKSVHYSGLLLNCGVMYTAVKNAPREWTHAPLVQRNVRLIFVVCVAGWMSAHLALAAQVGPLLAQAWTLVACVNWFVEGIHGDRRIFYGTFSIRFLVAMTQLTVTLLVEKGSLDSSDHSSLFLKTYWRKDHEYMASPLYLWFVCFFLLIEGSYGVCLWLVRRFERDEAERKVKSL
;
A
#
# COMPACT_ATOMS: atom_id res chain seq x y z
N MET A 1 -33.45 21.01 30.62
CA MET A 1 -33.75 21.40 29.22
C MET A 1 -33.44 20.19 28.37
N SER A 2 -34.43 19.61 27.68
CA SER A 2 -34.22 18.41 26.85
C SER A 2 -33.32 18.75 25.67
N LEU A 3 -32.28 17.94 25.44
CA LEU A 3 -31.40 18.07 24.29
C LEU A 3 -32.23 17.96 22.99
N PRO A 4 -31.94 18.74 21.93
CA PRO A 4 -32.59 18.59 20.63
C PRO A 4 -32.52 17.15 20.12
N SER A 5 -33.54 16.71 19.37
CA SER A 5 -33.84 15.31 18.98
C SER A 5 -32.76 14.55 18.18
N ASN A 6 -31.62 15.17 17.87
CA ASN A 6 -30.47 14.59 17.17
C ASN A 6 -29.16 14.59 17.98
N GLN A 7 -29.17 15.00 19.25
CA GLN A 7 -27.97 15.08 20.09
C GLN A 7 -27.77 13.80 20.93
N VAL A 8 -26.58 13.21 20.83
CA VAL A 8 -26.17 12.07 21.66
C VAL A 8 -26.08 12.51 23.12
N SER A 9 -26.79 11.82 24.02
CA SER A 9 -26.72 12.07 25.47
C SER A 9 -25.61 11.23 26.10
N ALA A 10 -24.85 11.86 27.00
CA ALA A 10 -23.88 11.22 27.89
C ALA A 10 -24.25 11.46 29.37
N SER A 11 -25.52 11.76 29.65
CA SER A 11 -26.01 12.03 31.00
C SER A 11 -25.76 10.84 31.94
N GLY A 12 -25.24 11.14 33.13
CA GLY A 12 -24.91 10.11 34.14
C GLY A 12 -23.62 9.32 33.87
N LYS A 13 -22.93 9.58 32.75
CA LYS A 13 -21.60 9.02 32.47
C LYS A 13 -20.50 9.94 33.01
N THR A 14 -19.42 9.35 33.50
CA THR A 14 -18.24 10.09 33.96
C THR A 14 -17.07 9.89 32.99
N CYS A 15 -16.53 11.01 32.48
CA CYS A 15 -15.50 11.07 31.45
C CYS A 15 -14.22 11.71 32.00
N LEU A 16 -13.09 11.00 31.94
CA LEU A 16 -11.76 11.53 32.21
C LEU A 16 -11.04 11.85 30.91
N ILE A 17 -10.56 13.08 30.77
CA ILE A 17 -9.83 13.56 29.58
C ILE A 17 -8.45 14.07 30.02
N THR A 18 -7.39 13.44 29.49
CA THR A 18 -6.01 13.91 29.72
C THR A 18 -5.62 15.01 28.74
N GLY A 19 -4.79 15.96 29.16
CA GLY A 19 -4.41 17.11 28.34
C GLY A 19 -5.61 18.01 28.03
N GLY A 20 -6.53 18.13 28.98
CA GLY A 20 -7.84 18.76 28.79
C GLY A 20 -7.84 20.28 28.94
N ALA A 21 -6.71 20.91 29.27
CA ALA A 21 -6.62 22.35 29.55
C ALA A 21 -6.42 23.21 28.28
N GLY A 22 -6.54 22.64 27.08
CA GLY A 22 -6.39 23.37 25.82
C GLY A 22 -6.72 22.52 24.60
N GLY A 23 -6.74 23.18 23.44
CA GLY A 23 -6.80 22.52 22.12
C GLY A 23 -7.91 21.49 22.01
N LEU A 24 -7.57 20.30 21.50
CA LEU A 24 -8.51 19.21 21.31
C LEU A 24 -9.11 18.71 22.63
N GLY A 25 -8.30 18.58 23.69
CA GLY A 25 -8.78 18.10 24.99
C GLY A 25 -9.87 18.99 25.58
N LYS A 26 -9.69 20.32 25.49
CA LYS A 26 -10.72 21.29 25.90
C LYS A 26 -11.97 21.19 25.03
N ALA A 27 -11.82 21.06 23.71
CA ALA A 27 -12.96 20.87 22.81
C ALA A 27 -13.76 19.60 23.14
N ILE A 28 -13.08 18.49 23.43
CA ILE A 28 -13.70 17.24 23.88
C ILE A 28 -14.46 17.44 25.20
N ALA A 29 -13.86 18.14 26.17
CA ALA A 29 -14.51 18.46 27.45
C ALA A 29 -15.80 19.27 27.26
N ILE A 30 -15.76 20.29 26.40
CA ILE A 30 -16.94 21.12 26.07
C ILE A 30 -18.08 20.26 25.52
N GLU A 31 -17.81 19.38 24.55
CA GLU A 31 -18.86 18.58 23.92
C GLU A 31 -19.42 17.50 24.86
N PHE A 32 -18.59 16.89 25.72
CA PHE A 32 -19.09 15.97 26.77
C PHE A 32 -19.94 16.69 27.84
N LEU A 33 -19.54 17.90 28.26
CA LEU A 33 -20.34 18.71 29.19
C LEU A 33 -21.70 19.06 28.57
N LYS A 34 -21.73 19.48 27.30
CA LYS A 34 -22.99 19.75 26.56
C LYS A 34 -23.88 18.51 26.44
N ALA A 35 -23.28 17.32 26.37
CA ALA A 35 -24.01 16.04 26.36
C ALA A 35 -24.48 15.59 27.76
N GLY A 36 -24.16 16.35 28.82
CA GLY A 36 -24.59 16.09 30.19
C GLY A 36 -23.69 15.14 30.99
N ALA A 37 -22.49 14.83 30.51
CA ALA A 37 -21.55 13.98 31.24
C ALA A 37 -20.92 14.71 32.43
N ASN A 38 -20.54 13.96 33.47
CA ASN A 38 -19.58 14.44 34.45
C ASN A 38 -18.20 14.42 33.79
N VAL A 39 -17.53 15.57 33.71
CA VAL A 39 -16.25 15.71 33.01
C VAL A 39 -15.15 16.06 33.99
N VAL A 40 -14.10 15.24 33.97
CA VAL A 40 -12.86 15.49 34.69
C VAL A 40 -11.74 15.69 33.69
N ILE A 41 -11.08 16.84 33.73
CA ILE A 41 -9.88 17.09 32.94
C ILE A 41 -8.64 17.06 33.83
N CYS A 42 -7.52 16.57 33.29
CA CYS A 42 -6.22 16.77 33.90
C CYS A 42 -5.18 17.29 32.91
N ASP A 43 -4.27 18.13 33.39
CA ASP A 43 -3.17 18.69 32.62
C ASP A 43 -2.02 19.05 33.56
N VAL A 44 -0.79 19.13 33.04
CA VAL A 44 0.38 19.53 33.82
C VAL A 44 0.48 21.06 33.95
N ASN A 45 -0.14 21.80 33.03
CA ASN A 45 -0.11 23.25 33.02
C ASN A 45 -1.19 23.85 33.94
N ALA A 46 -0.77 24.30 35.12
CA ALA A 46 -1.66 24.87 36.14
C ALA A 46 -2.43 26.12 35.67
N GLU A 47 -1.77 27.02 34.93
CA GLU A 47 -2.37 28.27 34.42
C GLU A 47 -3.49 27.95 33.43
N ARG A 48 -3.25 27.03 32.49
CA ARG A 48 -4.27 26.58 31.53
C ARG A 48 -5.43 25.87 32.22
N ILE A 49 -5.16 25.12 33.29
CA ILE A 49 -6.19 24.48 34.11
C ILE A 49 -7.08 25.54 34.76
N GLU A 50 -6.50 26.58 35.35
CA GLU A 50 -7.25 27.68 35.99
C GLU A 50 -8.13 28.44 34.97
N GLN A 51 -7.55 28.78 33.83
CA GLN A 51 -8.28 29.44 32.74
C GLN A 51 -9.44 28.55 32.23
N THR A 52 -9.15 27.29 31.91
CA THR A 52 -10.16 26.35 31.40
C THR A 52 -11.22 26.08 32.44
N SER A 53 -10.86 26.02 33.73
CA SER A 53 -11.84 25.82 34.80
C SER A 53 -12.82 26.98 34.89
N SER A 54 -12.34 28.21 34.75
CA SER A 54 -13.19 29.40 34.73
C SER A 54 -14.12 29.41 33.51
N GLU A 55 -13.61 29.02 32.34
CA GLU A 55 -14.40 28.94 31.10
C GLU A 55 -15.48 27.84 31.15
N LEU A 56 -15.15 26.65 31.64
CA LEU A 56 -16.04 25.48 31.59
C LEU A 56 -17.00 25.39 32.76
N ALA A 57 -16.68 25.96 33.93
CA ALA A 57 -17.60 26.00 35.07
C ALA A 57 -18.90 26.77 34.76
N ALA A 58 -18.87 27.68 33.78
CA ALA A 58 -20.04 28.42 33.32
C ALA A 58 -20.96 27.62 32.36
N LEU A 59 -20.52 26.46 31.87
CA LEU A 59 -21.29 25.65 30.92
C LEU A 59 -22.34 24.79 31.66
N ASN A 60 -23.61 25.17 31.56
CA ASN A 60 -24.72 24.40 32.09
C ASN A 60 -25.22 23.36 31.07
N GLY A 61 -24.67 22.13 31.13
CA GLY A 61 -25.12 20.99 30.33
C GLY A 61 -25.84 19.88 31.11
N GLY A 62 -25.98 20.03 32.43
CA GLY A 62 -26.59 19.03 33.32
C GLY A 62 -25.63 18.00 33.92
N GLY A 63 -24.36 18.02 33.51
CA GLY A 63 -23.26 17.28 34.13
C GLY A 63 -22.37 18.17 35.01
N SER A 64 -21.51 17.54 35.81
CA SER A 64 -20.54 18.24 36.67
C SER A 64 -19.17 18.39 36.01
N PHE A 65 -18.40 19.41 36.39
CA PHE A 65 -17.06 19.64 35.87
C PHE A 65 -16.01 19.69 36.99
N LYS A 66 -14.85 19.06 36.77
CA LYS A 66 -13.68 19.15 37.64
C LYS A 66 -12.40 19.24 36.82
N ALA A 67 -11.50 20.15 37.20
CA ALA A 67 -10.17 20.27 36.61
C ALA A 67 -9.10 19.96 37.66
N VAL A 68 -8.07 19.21 37.27
CA VAL A 68 -7.00 18.79 38.18
C VAL A 68 -5.64 19.01 37.52
N THR A 69 -4.76 19.76 38.19
CA THR A 69 -3.36 19.84 37.80
C THR A 69 -2.63 18.56 38.20
N ALA A 70 -2.19 17.77 37.21
CA ALA A 70 -1.50 16.52 37.46
C ALA A 70 -0.59 16.11 36.28
N ASP A 71 0.56 15.52 36.60
CA ASP A 71 1.41 14.85 35.63
C ASP A 71 0.93 13.40 35.45
N ILE A 72 0.51 13.06 34.23
CA ILE A 72 0.00 11.73 33.89
C ILE A 72 1.07 10.63 33.91
N THR A 73 2.36 11.00 33.97
CA THR A 73 3.47 10.06 34.10
C THR A 73 3.67 9.59 35.56
N SER A 74 3.08 10.28 36.54
CA SER A 74 3.11 9.85 37.95
C SER A 74 2.02 8.81 38.24
N THR A 75 2.46 7.60 38.61
CA THR A 75 1.56 6.49 38.94
C THR A 75 0.68 6.82 40.15
N GLU A 76 1.26 7.41 41.17
CA GLU A 76 0.59 7.76 42.42
C GLU A 76 -0.42 8.88 42.20
N ALA A 77 -0.08 9.87 41.37
CA ALA A 77 -1.00 10.95 41.02
C ALA A 77 -2.22 10.43 40.25
N MET A 78 -2.03 9.55 39.28
CA MET A 78 -3.13 8.96 38.51
C MET A 78 -4.00 8.02 39.35
N GLN A 79 -3.41 7.26 40.28
CA GLN A 79 -4.20 6.46 41.23
C GLN A 79 -5.07 7.37 42.11
N ARG A 80 -4.49 8.41 42.71
CA ARG A 80 -5.26 9.38 43.52
C ARG A 80 -6.36 10.07 42.72
N LEU A 81 -6.08 10.44 41.47
CA LEU A 81 -7.08 11.05 40.59
C LEU A 81 -8.24 10.09 40.32
N CYS A 82 -7.97 8.83 39.99
CA CYS A 82 -9.00 7.81 39.80
C CYS A 82 -9.81 7.57 41.10
N ASP A 83 -9.17 7.54 42.25
CA ASP A 83 -9.85 7.37 43.55
C ASP A 83 -10.76 8.58 43.86
N GLN A 84 -10.31 9.80 43.55
CA GLN A 84 -11.13 11.00 43.67
C GLN A 84 -12.33 10.99 42.72
N ILE A 85 -12.15 10.56 41.47
CA ILE A 85 -13.25 10.43 40.49
C ILE A 85 -14.33 9.49 41.02
N VAL A 86 -13.94 8.33 41.56
CA VAL A 86 -14.89 7.37 42.14
C VAL A 86 -15.52 7.92 43.42
N GLY A 87 -14.78 8.66 44.24
CA GLY A 87 -15.31 9.33 45.43
C GLY A 87 -16.41 10.34 45.09
N ASP A 88 -16.16 11.19 44.08
CA ASP A 88 -17.03 12.31 43.71
C ASP A 88 -18.21 11.86 42.83
N PHE A 89 -17.96 11.01 41.84
CA PHE A 89 -18.91 10.67 40.78
C PHE A 89 -19.37 9.21 40.80
N ARG A 90 -18.82 8.37 41.68
CA ARG A 90 -19.10 6.92 41.82
C ARG A 90 -18.63 6.04 40.66
N THR A 91 -18.55 6.57 39.44
CA THR A 91 -18.22 5.82 38.23
C THR A 91 -17.08 6.46 37.45
N LEU A 92 -16.44 5.65 36.60
CA LEU A 92 -15.60 6.11 35.50
C LEU A 92 -15.98 5.26 34.29
N ASP A 93 -16.60 5.90 33.30
CA ASP A 93 -17.23 5.22 32.16
C ASP A 93 -16.47 5.49 30.87
N ILE A 94 -15.84 6.66 30.76
CA ILE A 94 -15.15 7.09 29.55
C ILE A 94 -13.75 7.57 29.92
N LEU A 95 -12.74 7.07 29.21
CA LEU A 95 -11.37 7.57 29.27
C LEU A 95 -10.95 8.05 27.90
N VAL A 96 -10.55 9.32 27.80
CA VAL A 96 -9.95 9.89 26.60
C VAL A 96 -8.48 10.18 26.88
N ASN A 97 -7.61 9.33 26.35
CA ASN A 97 -6.16 9.55 26.37
C ASN A 97 -5.80 10.52 25.25
N ASN A 98 -5.87 11.83 25.55
CA ASN A 98 -5.62 12.92 24.60
C ASN A 98 -4.25 13.60 24.80
N ALA A 99 -3.74 13.65 26.03
CA ALA A 99 -2.42 14.24 26.30
C ALA A 99 -1.33 13.62 25.42
N ALA A 100 -0.53 14.47 24.80
CA ALA A 100 0.59 14.06 23.97
C ALA A 100 1.65 15.16 23.88
N ILE A 101 2.88 14.74 23.66
CA ILE A 101 4.00 15.60 23.25
C ILE A 101 4.64 15.04 21.98
N MET A 102 5.31 15.88 21.20
CA MET A 102 6.08 15.48 20.02
C MET A 102 7.58 15.68 20.26
N ASP A 103 8.39 14.88 19.57
CA ASP A 103 9.80 15.20 19.34
C ASP A 103 9.93 16.35 18.33
N ARG A 104 11.16 16.79 18.04
CA ARG A 104 11.41 17.90 17.11
C ARG A 104 11.57 17.44 15.66
N PHE A 105 10.90 16.37 15.25
CA PHE A 105 11.12 15.70 13.95
C PHE A 105 12.49 15.06 13.79
N GLU A 106 13.14 14.68 14.90
CA GLU A 106 14.50 14.16 14.88
C GLU A 106 14.59 12.77 14.23
N PRO A 107 15.58 12.54 13.34
CA PRO A 107 15.93 11.21 12.87
C PRO A 107 16.54 10.38 14.01
N VAL A 108 16.53 9.05 13.86
CA VAL A 108 16.91 8.14 14.95
C VAL A 108 18.32 8.36 15.50
N ALA A 109 19.27 8.78 14.66
CA ALA A 109 20.66 8.98 15.06
C ALA A 109 20.89 10.25 15.91
N GLU A 110 19.97 11.21 15.84
CA GLU A 110 20.06 12.51 16.51
C GLU A 110 19.01 12.66 17.62
N LEU A 111 18.24 11.60 17.86
CA LEU A 111 17.23 11.60 18.89
C LEU A 111 17.86 11.38 20.26
N GLU A 112 17.77 12.38 21.11
CA GLU A 112 18.20 12.30 22.50
C GLU A 112 17.35 11.34 23.32
N MET A 113 18.01 10.56 24.18
CA MET A 113 17.34 9.54 25.00
C MET A 113 16.32 10.14 25.97
N ASP A 114 16.56 11.33 26.51
CA ASP A 114 15.60 12.02 27.37
C ASP A 114 14.31 12.37 26.64
N MET A 115 14.40 12.81 25.38
CA MET A 115 13.25 13.05 24.53
C MET A 115 12.49 11.76 24.24
N TRP A 116 13.21 10.68 23.89
CA TRP A 116 12.64 9.36 23.70
C TRP A 116 11.86 8.87 24.92
N HIS A 117 12.48 8.91 26.10
CA HIS A 117 11.86 8.48 27.35
C HIS A 117 10.64 9.34 27.68
N ARG A 118 10.73 10.66 27.54
CA ARG A 118 9.63 11.57 27.82
C ARG A 118 8.45 11.33 26.88
N VAL A 119 8.70 11.21 25.57
CA VAL A 119 7.64 10.96 24.57
C VAL A 119 6.96 9.62 24.83
N LEU A 120 7.71 8.55 25.10
CA LEU A 120 7.11 7.25 25.44
C LEU A 120 6.39 7.26 26.79
N ALA A 121 6.88 8.00 27.78
CA ALA A 121 6.22 8.12 29.08
C ALA A 121 4.83 8.77 28.92
N VAL A 122 4.74 9.89 28.20
CA VAL A 122 3.49 10.65 28.01
C VAL A 122 2.56 9.97 27.01
N ASN A 123 3.06 9.55 25.84
CA ASN A 123 2.20 9.15 24.72
C ASN A 123 1.81 7.66 24.72
N LEU A 124 2.50 6.83 25.51
CA LEU A 124 2.29 5.37 25.51
C LEU A 124 2.13 4.80 26.92
N THR A 125 3.10 5.06 27.80
CA THR A 125 3.13 4.47 29.15
C THR A 125 2.00 5.02 30.01
N ALA A 126 1.77 6.34 30.01
CA ALA A 126 0.67 6.96 30.73
C ALA A 126 -0.72 6.51 30.22
N PRO A 127 -1.00 6.45 28.90
CA PRO A 127 -2.22 5.82 28.39
C PRO A 127 -2.41 4.37 28.81
N MET A 128 -1.33 3.57 28.86
CA MET A 128 -1.39 2.19 29.38
C MET A 128 -1.79 2.16 30.85
N LEU A 129 -1.13 2.97 31.69
CA LEU A 129 -1.42 3.08 33.11
C LEU A 129 -2.87 3.51 33.35
N LEU A 130 -3.32 4.58 32.70
CA LEU A 130 -4.68 5.10 32.85
C LEU A 130 -5.72 4.11 32.33
N SER A 131 -5.45 3.43 31.22
CA SER A 131 -6.34 2.35 30.72
C SER A 131 -6.45 1.21 31.73
N LYS A 132 -5.33 0.81 32.35
CA LYS A 132 -5.33 -0.21 33.42
C LYS A 132 -6.19 0.21 34.61
N LEU A 133 -6.09 1.46 35.06
CA LEU A 133 -6.89 1.99 36.17
C LEU A 133 -8.37 2.08 35.78
N ALA A 134 -8.67 2.66 34.62
CA ALA A 134 -10.03 2.82 34.13
C ALA A 134 -10.74 1.48 33.93
N VAL A 135 -10.10 0.51 33.27
CA VAL A 135 -10.67 -0.84 33.08
C VAL A 135 -11.00 -1.49 34.43
N ARG A 136 -10.12 -1.40 35.43
CA ARG A 136 -10.38 -1.94 36.77
C ARG A 136 -11.62 -1.31 37.41
N LEU A 137 -11.84 0.00 37.20
CA LEU A 137 -13.01 0.70 37.71
C LEU A 137 -14.28 0.34 36.93
N MET A 138 -14.21 0.31 35.60
CA MET A 138 -15.33 -0.06 34.71
C MET A 138 -15.83 -1.49 35.01
N LEU A 139 -14.93 -2.45 35.20
CA LEU A 139 -15.29 -3.84 35.50
C LEU A 139 -15.87 -4.07 36.89
N ARG A 140 -15.69 -3.13 37.83
CA ARG A 140 -16.32 -3.20 39.16
C ARG A 140 -17.78 -2.75 39.13
N GLN A 141 -18.20 -2.08 38.06
CA GLN A 141 -19.58 -1.65 37.91
C GLN A 141 -20.48 -2.88 37.64
N PRO A 142 -21.74 -2.90 38.10
CA PRO A 142 -22.64 -4.04 37.90
C PRO A 142 -22.91 -4.37 36.43
N ASN A 143 -22.99 -3.34 35.57
CA ASN A 143 -23.18 -3.46 34.14
C ASN A 143 -22.09 -2.65 33.42
N PRO A 144 -20.90 -3.23 33.21
CA PRO A 144 -19.80 -2.51 32.56
C PRO A 144 -20.20 -2.04 31.16
N ASP A 145 -20.08 -0.75 30.93
CA ASP A 145 -20.27 -0.09 29.63
C ASP A 145 -19.21 1.00 29.49
N GLY A 146 -17.96 0.54 29.47
CA GLY A 146 -16.77 1.37 29.43
C GLY A 146 -16.32 1.67 28.01
N CYS A 147 -15.86 2.90 27.76
CA CYS A 147 -15.27 3.30 26.49
C CYS A 147 -13.92 4.00 26.69
N ILE A 148 -12.89 3.50 26.01
CA ILE A 148 -11.56 4.11 26.00
C ILE A 148 -11.27 4.62 24.59
N ILE A 149 -10.94 5.90 24.47
CA ILE A 149 -10.56 6.56 23.23
C ILE A 149 -9.10 6.99 23.35
N ASN A 150 -8.26 6.43 22.49
CA ASN A 150 -6.86 6.82 22.37
C ASN A 150 -6.69 7.78 21.19
N ILE A 151 -6.19 9.00 21.44
CA ILE A 151 -5.86 9.95 20.37
C ILE A 151 -4.51 9.56 19.75
N ALA A 152 -4.57 8.88 18.62
CA ALA A 152 -3.43 8.49 17.81
C ALA A 152 -3.15 9.54 16.72
N SER A 153 -2.36 9.18 15.71
CA SER A 153 -2.00 10.05 14.60
C SER A 153 -1.93 9.25 13.31
N THR A 154 -2.04 9.90 12.15
CA THR A 154 -1.66 9.31 10.87
C THR A 154 -0.19 8.84 10.86
N ALA A 155 0.68 9.47 11.66
CA ALA A 155 2.05 9.01 11.91
C ALA A 155 2.14 7.62 12.59
N ALA A 156 1.01 7.08 13.08
CA ALA A 156 0.92 5.72 13.62
C ALA A 156 0.71 4.64 12.54
N LYS A 157 0.53 5.05 11.27
CA LYS A 157 0.32 4.15 10.12
C LYS A 157 1.40 4.30 9.05
N ALA A 158 2.15 5.41 9.05
CA ALA A 158 3.21 5.69 8.11
C ALA A 158 4.37 6.42 8.80
N GLY A 159 5.61 6.08 8.40
CA GLY A 159 6.81 6.81 8.82
C GLY A 159 6.97 8.13 8.05
N GLY A 160 7.86 9.00 8.53
CA GLY A 160 8.19 10.28 7.87
C GLY A 160 7.20 11.43 8.11
N LEU A 161 6.18 11.21 8.95
CA LEU A 161 5.21 12.24 9.36
C LEU A 161 5.51 12.83 10.75
N ALA A 162 6.56 12.38 11.41
CA ALA A 162 7.05 12.86 12.70
C ALA A 162 8.47 12.33 12.92
N GLY A 163 9.11 12.69 14.04
CA GLY A 163 10.37 12.08 14.45
C GLY A 163 10.18 10.67 15.00
N ALA A 164 11.31 10.02 15.28
CA ALA A 164 11.35 8.60 15.61
C ALA A 164 10.59 8.25 16.92
N ALA A 165 10.66 9.10 17.94
CA ALA A 165 10.02 8.84 19.23
C ALA A 165 8.50 8.93 19.12
N TYR A 166 8.00 10.00 18.48
CA TYR A 166 6.57 10.22 18.34
C TYR A 166 5.94 9.14 17.48
N THR A 167 6.51 8.85 16.31
CA THR A 167 6.05 7.77 15.42
C THR A 167 5.99 6.44 16.16
N THR A 168 7.05 6.08 16.89
CA THR A 168 7.07 4.83 17.68
C THR A 168 5.98 4.82 18.75
N SER A 169 5.84 5.91 19.51
CA SER A 169 4.83 6.01 20.57
C SER A 169 3.41 5.82 20.06
N LYS A 170 3.07 6.39 18.90
CA LYS A 170 1.72 6.31 18.33
C LYS A 170 1.44 4.96 17.66
N HIS A 171 2.46 4.29 17.11
CA HIS A 171 2.33 2.88 16.69
C HIS A 171 2.09 1.96 17.91
N GLY A 172 2.85 2.16 18.99
CA GLY A 172 2.67 1.42 20.25
C GLY A 172 1.26 1.62 20.83
N LEU A 173 0.72 2.84 20.73
CA LEU A 173 -0.62 3.17 21.21
C LEU A 173 -1.72 2.40 20.45
N ILE A 174 -1.55 2.15 19.15
CA ILE A 174 -2.44 1.26 18.38
C ILE A 174 -2.37 -0.18 18.91
N GLY A 175 -1.16 -0.68 19.20
CA GLY A 175 -0.97 -2.00 19.80
C GLY A 175 -1.71 -2.12 21.12
N LEU A 176 -1.55 -1.12 22.01
CA LEU A 176 -2.25 -1.04 23.28
C LEU A 176 -3.78 -1.01 23.11
N THR A 177 -4.30 -0.24 22.16
CA THR A 177 -5.73 -0.19 21.85
C THR A 177 -6.28 -1.56 21.50
N ARG A 178 -5.62 -2.26 20.57
CA ARG A 178 -6.04 -3.59 20.12
C ARG A 178 -5.98 -4.63 21.23
N ALA A 179 -4.90 -4.61 22.03
CA ALA A 179 -4.78 -5.50 23.18
C ALA A 179 -5.91 -5.25 24.19
N THR A 180 -6.16 -3.99 24.56
CA THR A 180 -7.25 -3.64 25.49
C THR A 180 -8.61 -4.10 24.96
N ALA A 181 -8.90 -3.83 23.68
CA ALA A 181 -10.14 -4.26 23.05
C ALA A 181 -10.34 -5.78 23.08
N ALA A 182 -9.29 -6.55 22.75
CA ALA A 182 -9.35 -8.00 22.67
C ALA A 182 -9.63 -8.66 24.02
N PHE A 183 -9.07 -8.15 25.12
CA PHE A 183 -9.20 -8.76 26.45
C PHE A 183 -10.44 -8.34 27.24
N TYR A 184 -11.02 -7.19 26.92
CA TYR A 184 -12.10 -6.59 27.72
C TYR A 184 -13.40 -6.32 26.95
N GLY A 185 -13.44 -6.54 25.63
CA GLY A 185 -14.63 -6.35 24.81
C GLY A 185 -15.84 -7.16 25.29
N GLU A 186 -15.66 -8.47 25.52
CA GLU A 186 -16.71 -9.35 26.06
C GLU A 186 -17.09 -9.03 27.51
N LYS A 187 -16.28 -8.22 28.20
CA LYS A 187 -16.51 -7.76 29.57
C LYS A 187 -17.09 -6.35 29.62
N GLY A 188 -17.60 -5.85 28.50
CA GLY A 188 -18.28 -4.55 28.43
C GLY A 188 -17.37 -3.33 28.37
N VAL A 189 -16.08 -3.49 28.02
CA VAL A 189 -15.17 -2.35 27.82
C VAL A 189 -14.63 -2.33 26.39
N ARG A 190 -14.94 -1.25 25.68
CA ARG A 190 -14.45 -0.98 24.32
C ARG A 190 -13.21 -0.08 24.36
N CYS A 191 -12.28 -0.31 23.45
CA CYS A 191 -11.12 0.55 23.25
C CYS A 191 -10.88 0.79 21.76
N ASN A 192 -10.88 2.05 21.35
CA ASN A 192 -10.65 2.46 19.95
C ASN A 192 -9.61 3.57 19.88
N ALA A 193 -8.96 3.69 18.72
CA ALA A 193 -7.99 4.74 18.44
C ALA A 193 -8.49 5.64 17.31
N LEU A 194 -8.30 6.94 17.48
CA LEU A 194 -8.56 7.93 16.43
C LEU A 194 -7.22 8.36 15.82
N ALA A 195 -6.95 7.96 14.58
CA ALA A 195 -5.75 8.33 13.85
C ALA A 195 -5.94 9.71 13.22
N MET A 196 -5.51 10.74 13.95
CA MET A 196 -5.72 12.14 13.56
C MET A 196 -4.79 12.57 12.44
N GLY A 197 -5.38 13.28 11.47
CA GLY A 197 -4.65 14.06 10.48
C GLY A 197 -4.19 15.42 11.01
N VAL A 198 -3.93 16.36 10.10
CA VAL A 198 -3.52 17.71 10.46
C VAL A 198 -4.64 18.41 11.23
N MET A 199 -4.30 19.04 12.35
CA MET A 199 -5.20 19.86 13.16
C MET A 199 -4.51 21.16 13.55
N LEU A 200 -5.14 22.29 13.26
CA LEU A 200 -4.72 23.60 13.73
C LEU A 200 -5.29 23.88 15.14
N GLY A 201 -4.63 24.78 15.90
CA GLY A 201 -5.12 25.21 17.22
C GLY A 201 -4.94 24.20 18.35
N THR A 202 -4.07 23.19 18.17
CA THR A 202 -3.72 22.25 19.25
C THR A 202 -2.47 22.72 20.01
N ASN A 203 -2.32 22.27 21.25
CA ASN A 203 -1.16 22.61 22.09
C ASN A 203 0.10 21.80 21.73
N ILE A 204 0.02 20.88 20.77
CA ILE A 204 1.20 20.11 20.33
C ILE A 204 2.29 21.02 19.76
N SER A 205 1.89 22.20 19.24
CA SER A 205 2.81 23.22 18.73
C SER A 205 3.75 23.79 19.80
N ASP A 206 3.41 23.68 21.09
CA ASP A 206 4.30 24.09 22.18
C ASP A 206 5.62 23.32 22.16
N CYS A 207 5.63 22.08 21.65
CA CYS A 207 6.83 21.25 21.53
C CYS A 207 7.85 21.83 20.54
N PHE A 208 7.43 22.75 19.68
CA PHE A 208 8.27 23.36 18.65
C PHE A 208 8.75 24.78 19.00
N ARG A 209 8.49 25.24 20.23
CA ARG A 209 8.88 26.60 20.69
C ARG A 209 10.39 26.84 20.58
N ASP A 210 11.18 25.82 20.90
CA ASP A 210 12.64 25.88 20.86
C ASP A 210 13.21 25.50 19.48
N GLY A 211 12.35 25.39 18.46
CA GLY A 211 12.69 25.02 17.10
C GLY A 211 12.44 23.55 16.76
N CYS A 212 12.64 23.23 15.49
CA CYS A 212 12.52 21.89 14.93
C CYS A 212 13.86 21.46 14.31
N HIS A 213 14.09 20.16 14.22
CA HIS A 213 15.15 19.62 13.38
C HIS A 213 14.86 19.96 11.91
N GLN A 214 15.79 20.65 11.25
CA GLN A 214 15.56 21.23 9.92
C GLN A 214 15.23 20.17 8.86
N GLU A 215 16.03 19.10 8.76
CA GLU A 215 15.80 18.05 7.74
C GLU A 215 14.46 17.34 7.96
N GLY A 216 14.19 16.85 9.18
CA GLY A 216 12.92 16.21 9.51
C GLY A 216 11.70 17.10 9.29
N GLN A 217 11.80 18.39 9.65
CA GLN A 217 10.75 19.36 9.35
C GLN A 217 10.56 19.52 7.84
N GLN A 218 11.63 19.64 7.07
CA GLN A 218 11.54 19.76 5.61
C GLN A 218 10.88 18.52 4.98
N ARG A 219 11.28 17.31 5.39
CA ARG A 219 10.67 16.05 4.92
C ARG A 219 9.17 16.01 5.20
N MET A 220 8.76 16.41 6.40
CA MET A 220 7.35 16.51 6.76
C MET A 220 6.62 17.53 5.87
N MET A 221 7.20 18.70 5.65
CA MET A 221 6.63 19.73 4.78
C MET A 221 6.52 19.29 3.33
N ASP A 222 7.49 18.53 2.81
CA ASP A 222 7.44 17.97 1.46
C ASP A 222 6.23 17.04 1.32
N VAL A 223 6.00 16.16 2.29
CA VAL A 223 4.82 15.27 2.31
C VAL A 223 3.52 16.08 2.37
N LEU A 224 3.45 17.09 3.25
CA LEU A 224 2.27 17.95 3.37
C LEU A 224 2.01 18.75 2.08
N SER A 225 3.05 19.23 1.41
CA SER A 225 2.95 19.99 0.16
C SER A 225 2.44 19.15 -1.01
N GLY A 226 2.82 17.87 -1.06
CA GLY A 226 2.38 16.92 -2.08
C GLY A 226 0.93 16.49 -1.89
N VAL A 227 0.48 16.28 -0.65
CA VAL A 227 -0.87 15.76 -0.38
C VAL A 227 -1.91 16.88 -0.18
N LYS A 228 -1.48 18.05 0.32
CA LYS A 228 -2.33 19.20 0.68
C LYS A 228 -3.55 18.78 1.53
N PRO A 229 -3.32 18.15 2.70
CA PRO A 229 -4.41 17.71 3.55
C PRO A 229 -5.22 18.89 4.07
N ARG A 230 -6.54 18.71 4.21
CA ARG A 230 -7.37 19.68 4.93
C ARG A 230 -7.20 19.48 6.43
N SER A 231 -7.22 20.57 7.21
CA SER A 231 -7.24 20.47 8.66
C SER A 231 -8.56 19.86 9.12
N CYS A 232 -8.50 18.97 10.10
CA CYS A 232 -9.66 18.53 10.87
C CYS A 232 -10.03 19.61 11.89
N ASP A 233 -11.32 19.92 12.02
CA ASP A 233 -11.84 20.87 13.00
C ASP A 233 -11.93 20.21 14.39
N LEU A 234 -11.49 20.92 15.44
CA LEU A 234 -11.44 20.36 16.79
C LEU A 234 -12.83 20.02 17.34
N LYS A 235 -13.85 20.81 17.00
CA LYS A 235 -15.23 20.59 17.43
C LYS A 235 -15.80 19.33 16.79
N ASP A 236 -15.56 19.12 15.50
CA ASP A 236 -16.02 17.91 14.81
C ASP A 236 -15.39 16.65 15.41
N VAL A 237 -14.09 16.70 15.71
CA VAL A 237 -13.38 15.60 16.38
C VAL A 237 -13.92 15.37 17.80
N ALA A 238 -14.23 16.44 18.53
CA ALA A 238 -14.83 16.37 19.86
C ALA A 238 -16.23 15.73 19.83
N SER A 239 -17.10 16.16 18.91
CA SER A 239 -18.43 15.56 18.72
C SER A 239 -18.33 14.08 18.31
N LEU A 240 -17.32 13.70 17.53
CA LEU A 240 -17.05 12.29 17.21
C LEU A 240 -16.68 11.48 18.47
N CYS A 241 -15.92 12.04 19.42
CA CYS A 241 -15.60 11.36 20.68
C CYS A 241 -16.85 11.07 21.52
N VAL A 242 -17.78 12.02 21.59
CA VAL A 242 -19.08 11.84 22.25
C VAL A 242 -19.90 10.75 21.54
N SER A 243 -19.98 10.81 20.21
CA SER A 243 -20.70 9.83 19.40
C SER A 243 -20.11 8.42 19.55
N LEU A 244 -18.80 8.24 19.44
CA LEU A 244 -18.12 6.95 19.60
C LEU A 244 -18.33 6.31 21.00
N SER A 245 -18.53 7.16 22.01
CA SER A 245 -18.73 6.74 23.40
C SER A 245 -20.18 6.34 23.66
N CYS A 246 -21.15 7.18 23.30
CA CYS A 246 -22.54 7.06 23.73
C CYS A 246 -23.57 6.99 22.58
N GLY A 247 -23.13 7.11 21.33
CA GLY A 247 -23.99 7.12 20.15
C GLY A 247 -24.47 5.73 19.76
N SER A 248 -25.65 5.68 19.13
CA SER A 248 -26.23 4.43 18.63
C SER A 248 -25.34 3.78 17.57
N GLY A 249 -25.27 2.44 17.58
CA GLY A 249 -24.48 1.67 16.61
C GLY A 249 -22.98 1.57 16.92
N TRP A 250 -22.40 2.42 17.76
CA TRP A 250 -20.97 2.34 18.08
C TRP A 250 -20.57 1.17 18.97
N ASN A 251 -21.54 0.48 19.57
CA ASN A 251 -21.32 -0.72 20.39
C ASN A 251 -20.71 -1.89 19.61
N VAL A 252 -20.83 -1.90 18.26
CA VAL A 252 -20.17 -2.92 17.41
C VAL A 252 -18.73 -2.57 17.05
N VAL A 253 -18.25 -1.37 17.41
CA VAL A 253 -16.91 -0.89 17.06
C VAL A 253 -15.97 -1.02 18.26
N ASN A 254 -15.02 -1.96 18.16
CA ASN A 254 -14.01 -2.21 19.19
C ASN A 254 -12.66 -2.59 18.55
N GLY A 255 -11.55 -2.13 19.13
CA GLY A 255 -10.19 -2.38 18.62
C GLY A 255 -9.86 -1.66 17.30
N SER A 256 -10.73 -0.74 16.86
CA SER A 256 -10.62 -0.07 15.57
C SER A 256 -9.66 1.11 15.61
N VAL A 257 -8.97 1.34 14.48
CA VAL A 257 -8.15 2.54 14.25
C VAL A 257 -8.84 3.40 13.21
N ILE A 258 -9.73 4.28 13.69
CA ILE A 258 -10.59 5.13 12.87
C ILE A 258 -9.75 6.29 12.33
N ALA A 259 -9.68 6.42 11.00
CA ALA A 259 -8.98 7.52 10.37
C ALA A 259 -9.81 8.81 10.49
N VAL A 260 -9.22 9.86 11.03
CA VAL A 260 -9.84 11.18 11.19
C VAL A 260 -8.90 12.20 10.54
N ASP A 261 -8.81 12.11 9.21
CA ASP A 261 -7.73 12.75 8.45
C ASP A 261 -8.19 13.36 7.12
N GLN A 262 -9.49 13.46 6.88
CA GLN A 262 -10.09 13.98 5.65
C GLN A 262 -9.56 13.27 4.37
N GLY A 263 -9.20 11.98 4.48
CA GLY A 263 -8.68 11.17 3.37
C GLY A 263 -7.19 11.37 3.09
N TRP A 264 -6.43 11.98 4.00
CA TRP A 264 -4.99 12.17 3.88
C TRP A 264 -4.25 10.85 3.68
N THR A 265 -4.46 9.85 4.53
CA THR A 265 -3.75 8.57 4.44
C THR A 265 -4.08 7.80 3.17
N THR A 266 -5.31 7.92 2.65
CA THR A 266 -5.71 7.33 1.36
C THR A 266 -4.92 7.90 0.19
N LYS A 267 -4.65 9.21 0.20
CA LYS A 267 -3.82 9.86 -0.84
C LYS A 267 -2.34 9.53 -0.68
N THR A 268 -1.86 9.40 0.56
CA THR A 268 -0.44 9.23 0.87
C THR A 268 0.06 7.81 0.58
N MET A 269 -0.78 6.78 0.69
CA MET A 269 -0.40 5.41 0.29
C MET A 269 -0.08 5.29 -1.21
N ASN A 270 -0.59 6.19 -2.05
CA ASN A 270 -0.17 6.29 -3.46
C ASN A 270 1.13 7.11 -3.66
N VAL A 271 1.50 7.97 -2.71
CA VAL A 271 2.69 8.83 -2.81
C VAL A 271 3.94 8.12 -2.27
N VAL A 272 3.82 7.30 -1.23
CA VAL A 272 4.97 6.53 -0.67
C VAL A 272 5.45 5.43 -1.65
N HIS A 273 4.60 4.94 -2.54
CA HIS A 273 5.00 4.03 -3.62
C HIS A 273 5.63 4.73 -4.84
N HIS A 274 5.60 6.06 -4.89
CA HIS A 274 6.41 6.85 -5.80
C HIS A 274 7.53 7.51 -5.01
N SER A 275 8.37 6.71 -4.35
CA SER A 275 9.71 7.15 -4.00
C SER A 275 10.31 7.74 -5.28
N GLN A 276 10.51 9.05 -5.31
CA GLN A 276 11.27 9.67 -6.38
C GLN A 276 12.57 8.89 -6.51
N ALA A 277 12.95 8.56 -7.75
CA ALA A 277 14.18 7.82 -7.97
C ALA A 277 15.33 8.56 -7.27
N PRO A 278 16.28 7.85 -6.63
CA PRO A 278 17.38 8.46 -5.89
C PRO A 278 18.03 9.59 -6.70
N PRO A 279 18.48 10.70 -6.07
CA PRO A 279 19.10 11.83 -6.78
C PRO A 279 20.18 11.37 -7.79
N GLU A 280 20.94 10.35 -7.41
CA GLU A 280 21.98 9.72 -8.23
C GLU A 280 21.42 9.11 -9.53
N TYR A 281 20.22 8.53 -9.49
CA TYR A 281 19.52 8.00 -10.67
C TYR A 281 18.99 9.12 -11.57
N GLN A 282 18.57 10.25 -11.00
CA GLN A 282 18.05 11.38 -11.79
C GLN A 282 19.12 11.95 -12.74
N HIS A 283 20.39 11.95 -12.32
CA HIS A 283 21.51 12.37 -13.15
C HIS A 283 21.79 11.45 -14.36
N VAL A 284 21.39 10.17 -14.28
CA VAL A 284 21.61 9.16 -15.33
C VAL A 284 20.33 8.68 -15.99
N ALA A 285 19.16 9.22 -15.61
CA ALA A 285 17.86 8.82 -16.14
C ALA A 285 17.77 8.95 -17.67
N TRP A 286 18.45 9.94 -18.23
CA TRP A 286 18.54 10.14 -19.68
C TRP A 286 19.19 8.95 -20.42
N ILE A 287 20.10 8.20 -19.76
CA ILE A 287 20.73 7.01 -20.33
C ILE A 287 19.68 5.91 -20.47
N ALA A 288 18.91 5.66 -19.41
CA ALA A 288 17.83 4.66 -19.42
C ALA A 288 16.77 4.99 -20.48
N ASP A 289 16.38 6.26 -20.59
CA ASP A 289 15.42 6.71 -21.61
C ASP A 289 15.98 6.60 -23.04
N THR A 290 17.28 6.87 -23.22
CA THR A 290 17.97 6.68 -24.50
C THR A 290 18.03 5.20 -24.89
N CYS A 291 18.36 4.31 -23.95
CA CYS A 291 18.36 2.87 -24.19
C CYS A 291 16.98 2.34 -24.57
N LYS A 292 15.92 2.79 -23.89
CA LYS A 292 14.53 2.43 -24.23
C LYS A 292 14.14 2.92 -25.63
N LEU A 293 14.54 4.13 -26.01
CA LEU A 293 14.30 4.68 -27.35
C LEU A 293 15.02 3.87 -28.42
N LEU A 294 16.30 3.53 -28.22
CA LEU A 294 17.08 2.70 -29.14
C LEU A 294 16.50 1.29 -29.26
N MET A 295 16.05 0.69 -28.15
CA MET A 295 15.36 -0.60 -28.16
C MET A 295 14.05 -0.53 -28.96
N GLY A 296 13.22 0.50 -28.71
CA GLY A 296 11.98 0.73 -29.46
C GLY A 296 12.20 0.91 -30.97
N LEU A 297 13.25 1.64 -31.36
CA LEU A 297 13.66 1.78 -32.75
C LEU A 297 14.14 0.46 -33.36
N GLY A 298 14.93 -0.32 -32.62
CA GLY A 298 15.40 -1.64 -33.06
C GLY A 298 14.25 -2.61 -33.34
N TRP A 299 13.27 -2.68 -32.45
CA TRP A 299 12.05 -3.46 -32.65
C TRP A 299 11.20 -2.95 -33.81
N THR A 300 11.10 -1.63 -33.98
CA THR A 300 10.39 -1.03 -35.10
C THR A 300 11.00 -1.43 -36.44
N VAL A 301 12.34 -1.33 -36.57
CA VAL A 301 13.06 -1.76 -37.78
C VAL A 301 12.86 -3.26 -38.02
N ASN A 302 12.91 -4.08 -36.97
CA ASN A 302 12.68 -5.52 -37.07
C ASN A 302 11.26 -5.83 -37.60
N TYR A 303 10.21 -5.26 -36.98
CA TYR A 303 8.82 -5.49 -37.41
C TYR A 303 8.55 -4.99 -38.82
N ILE A 304 9.08 -3.84 -39.22
CA ILE A 304 8.96 -3.37 -40.60
C ILE A 304 9.67 -4.31 -41.56
N GLY A 305 10.86 -4.80 -41.21
CA GLY A 305 11.60 -5.80 -41.98
C GLY A 305 10.82 -7.11 -42.15
N MET A 306 10.19 -7.58 -41.08
CA MET A 306 9.34 -8.78 -41.06
C MET A 306 8.12 -8.61 -41.96
N ILE A 307 7.39 -7.50 -41.81
CA ILE A 307 6.22 -7.20 -42.65
C ILE A 307 6.66 -7.13 -44.12
N ARG A 308 7.76 -6.45 -44.43
CA ARG A 308 8.26 -6.31 -45.80
C ARG A 308 8.64 -7.66 -46.42
N LYS A 309 9.38 -8.51 -45.68
CA LYS A 309 9.78 -9.84 -46.16
C LYS A 309 8.59 -10.76 -46.35
N SER A 310 7.61 -10.70 -45.44
CA SER A 310 6.35 -11.44 -45.57
C SER A 310 5.53 -10.96 -46.78
N LEU A 311 5.54 -9.65 -47.09
CA LEU A 311 4.89 -9.11 -48.29
C LEU A 311 5.59 -9.49 -49.61
N GLN A 312 6.85 -9.93 -49.56
CA GLN A 312 7.61 -10.42 -50.71
C GLN A 312 7.45 -11.93 -50.95
N ASP A 313 6.46 -12.57 -50.30
CA ASP A 313 6.17 -14.00 -50.40
C ASP A 313 7.32 -14.93 -49.95
N GLU A 314 8.27 -14.41 -49.17
CA GLU A 314 9.33 -15.22 -48.55
C GLU A 314 8.88 -15.77 -47.18
N THR A 315 9.20 -17.03 -46.91
CA THR A 315 8.86 -17.69 -45.63
C THR A 315 9.73 -17.13 -44.49
N TYR A 316 9.11 -16.61 -43.44
CA TYR A 316 9.82 -16.07 -42.28
C TYR A 316 9.77 -16.97 -41.04
N ALA A 317 9.00 -18.07 -41.08
CA ALA A 317 8.89 -19.10 -40.03
C ALA A 317 8.90 -18.51 -38.60
N MET A 318 7.83 -17.80 -38.25
CA MET A 318 7.69 -17.23 -36.91
C MET A 318 7.13 -18.25 -35.92
N SER A 319 7.59 -18.21 -34.67
CA SER A 319 6.89 -18.85 -33.57
C SER A 319 5.57 -18.11 -33.31
N LEU A 320 4.46 -18.69 -33.77
CA LEU A 320 3.09 -18.19 -33.57
C LEU A 320 2.83 -17.79 -32.11
N MET A 321 3.37 -18.56 -31.16
CA MET A 321 3.13 -18.36 -29.73
C MET A 321 3.82 -17.12 -29.17
N ALA A 322 5.07 -16.85 -29.57
CA ALA A 322 5.79 -15.67 -29.10
C ALA A 322 5.16 -14.38 -29.63
N LEU A 323 4.62 -14.42 -30.86
CA LEU A 323 3.88 -13.30 -31.43
C LEU A 323 2.57 -13.03 -30.66
N CYS A 324 1.84 -14.08 -30.31
CA CYS A 324 0.62 -13.95 -29.49
C CYS A 324 0.93 -13.37 -28.10
N CYS A 325 2.01 -13.84 -27.47
CA CYS A 325 2.47 -13.38 -26.16
C CYS A 325 2.86 -11.89 -26.21
N ASN A 326 3.70 -11.49 -27.17
CA ASN A 326 4.12 -10.10 -27.31
C ASN A 326 2.94 -9.15 -27.61
N PHE A 327 2.02 -9.55 -28.49
CA PHE A 327 0.83 -8.75 -28.78
C PHE A 327 -0.08 -8.61 -27.56
N ALA A 328 -0.30 -9.69 -26.81
CA ALA A 328 -1.07 -9.66 -25.58
C ALA A 328 -0.41 -8.77 -24.49
N TRP A 329 0.92 -8.80 -24.41
CA TRP A 329 1.68 -7.92 -23.53
C TRP A 329 1.47 -6.44 -23.90
N GLU A 330 1.58 -6.09 -25.18
CA GLU A 330 1.37 -4.71 -25.64
C GLU A 330 -0.07 -4.25 -25.41
N VAL A 331 -1.08 -5.08 -25.67
CA VAL A 331 -2.47 -4.73 -25.34
C VAL A 331 -2.66 -4.49 -23.84
N THR A 332 -2.11 -5.37 -23.00
CA THR A 332 -2.28 -5.29 -21.55
C THR A 332 -1.64 -4.02 -20.97
N TYR A 333 -0.39 -3.73 -21.35
CA TYR A 333 0.37 -2.65 -20.74
C TYR A 333 0.34 -1.32 -21.51
N ALA A 334 -0.07 -1.32 -22.79
CA ALA A 334 -0.30 -0.07 -23.53
C ALA A 334 -1.75 0.44 -23.39
N VAL A 335 -2.75 -0.44 -23.24
CA VAL A 335 -4.17 -0.05 -23.26
C VAL A 335 -4.82 -0.15 -21.88
N ILE A 336 -4.65 -1.27 -21.17
CA ILE A 336 -5.36 -1.53 -19.89
C ILE A 336 -4.63 -0.86 -18.71
N TYR A 337 -3.31 -1.00 -18.65
CA TYR A 337 -2.46 -0.35 -17.64
C TYR A 337 -1.45 0.62 -18.26
N PRO A 338 -1.89 1.75 -18.86
CA PRO A 338 -1.00 2.69 -19.53
C PRO A 338 -0.20 3.53 -18.52
N PHE A 339 1.01 3.10 -18.19
CA PHE A 339 1.94 3.87 -17.35
C PHE A 339 3.23 4.22 -18.11
N GLY A 340 4.06 5.07 -17.50
CA GLY A 340 5.33 5.51 -18.08
C GLY A 340 5.31 6.92 -18.67
N SER A 341 6.48 7.36 -19.13
CA SER A 341 6.69 8.67 -19.75
C SER A 341 5.91 8.78 -21.08
N ARG A 342 5.73 10.01 -21.59
CA ARG A 342 5.09 10.20 -22.91
C ARG A 342 5.81 9.41 -24.01
N LEU A 343 7.13 9.28 -23.90
CA LEU A 343 7.95 8.55 -24.85
C LEU A 343 7.69 7.04 -24.79
N GLU A 344 7.63 6.46 -23.58
CA GLU A 344 7.35 5.02 -23.41
C GLU A 344 5.98 4.65 -23.98
N LYS A 345 4.97 5.49 -23.72
CA LYS A 345 3.64 5.31 -24.29
C LYS A 345 3.68 5.32 -25.81
N SER A 346 4.40 6.28 -26.42
CA SER A 346 4.56 6.33 -27.88
C SER A 346 5.22 5.08 -28.45
N VAL A 347 6.27 4.56 -27.79
CA VAL A 347 6.96 3.32 -28.21
C VAL A 347 6.04 2.10 -28.11
N HIS A 348 5.25 1.99 -27.04
CA HIS A 348 4.30 0.87 -26.88
C HIS A 348 3.15 0.92 -27.88
N TYR A 349 2.58 2.09 -28.13
CA TYR A 349 1.53 2.23 -29.15
C TYR A 349 2.07 1.96 -30.56
N SER A 350 3.30 2.36 -30.87
CA SER A 350 3.92 2.00 -32.16
C SER A 350 4.16 0.50 -32.28
N GLY A 351 4.61 -0.16 -31.21
CA GLY A 351 4.75 -1.62 -31.16
C GLY A 351 3.42 -2.32 -31.45
N LEU A 352 2.36 -1.89 -30.76
CA LEU A 352 1.01 -2.47 -30.92
C LEU A 352 0.50 -2.37 -32.36
N LEU A 353 0.67 -1.21 -32.98
CA LEU A 353 0.28 -0.98 -34.37
C LEU A 353 1.08 -1.87 -35.33
N LEU A 354 2.38 -2.03 -35.11
CA LEU A 354 3.25 -2.86 -35.95
C LEU A 354 2.92 -4.36 -35.77
N ASN A 355 2.66 -4.82 -34.55
CA ASN A 355 2.26 -6.21 -34.31
C ASN A 355 0.93 -6.56 -34.98
N CYS A 356 -0.04 -5.65 -35.06
CA CYS A 356 -1.22 -5.86 -35.90
C CYS A 356 -0.86 -6.16 -37.37
N GLY A 357 0.13 -5.44 -37.92
CA GLY A 357 0.65 -5.68 -39.27
C GLY A 357 1.37 -7.02 -39.42
N VAL A 358 2.18 -7.40 -38.43
CA VAL A 358 2.86 -8.71 -38.39
C VAL A 358 1.84 -9.86 -38.31
N MET A 359 0.84 -9.76 -37.43
CA MET A 359 -0.22 -10.77 -37.30
C MET A 359 -1.06 -10.88 -38.58
N TYR A 360 -1.41 -9.75 -39.20
CA TYR A 360 -2.14 -9.74 -40.47
C TYR A 360 -1.38 -10.45 -41.58
N THR A 361 -0.10 -10.14 -41.75
CA THR A 361 0.75 -10.75 -42.78
C THR A 361 0.97 -12.24 -42.52
N ALA A 362 1.15 -12.65 -41.25
CA ALA A 362 1.23 -14.06 -40.86
C ALA A 362 -0.05 -14.84 -41.22
N VAL A 363 -1.23 -14.29 -40.94
CA VAL A 363 -2.51 -14.93 -41.32
C VAL A 363 -2.69 -15.00 -42.83
N LYS A 364 -2.32 -13.94 -43.56
CA LYS A 364 -2.44 -13.87 -45.02
C LYS A 364 -1.56 -14.94 -45.70
N ASN A 365 -0.33 -15.11 -45.20
CA ASN A 365 0.66 -16.00 -45.80
C ASN A 365 0.65 -17.42 -45.22
N ALA A 366 -0.16 -17.66 -44.17
CA ALA A 366 -0.28 -18.98 -43.55
C ALA A 366 -0.54 -20.13 -44.54
N PRO A 367 -1.36 -20.00 -45.60
CA PRO A 367 -1.55 -21.04 -46.60
C PRO A 367 -0.27 -21.48 -47.31
N ARG A 368 0.76 -20.64 -47.37
CA ARG A 368 2.04 -20.94 -48.03
C ARG A 368 3.09 -21.43 -47.02
N GLU A 369 3.14 -20.79 -45.86
CA GLU A 369 4.14 -21.11 -44.82
C GLU A 369 3.85 -22.43 -44.08
N TRP A 370 2.58 -22.74 -43.83
CA TRP A 370 2.16 -23.90 -43.04
C TRP A 370 1.67 -25.07 -43.90
N THR A 371 2.19 -25.20 -45.12
CA THR A 371 1.86 -26.34 -46.01
C THR A 371 2.18 -27.70 -45.39
N HIS A 372 3.22 -27.76 -44.55
CA HIS A 372 3.62 -28.92 -43.77
C HIS A 372 2.72 -29.20 -42.56
N ALA A 373 1.85 -28.26 -42.15
CA ALA A 373 0.94 -28.42 -41.02
C ALA A 373 -0.49 -27.92 -41.36
N PRO A 374 -1.27 -28.69 -42.14
CA PRO A 374 -2.58 -28.27 -42.66
C PRO A 374 -3.61 -27.90 -41.59
N LEU A 375 -3.53 -28.49 -40.39
CA LEU A 375 -4.42 -28.15 -39.27
C LEU A 375 -4.11 -26.76 -38.70
N VAL A 376 -2.83 -26.40 -38.58
CA VAL A 376 -2.39 -25.06 -38.14
C VAL A 376 -2.76 -24.03 -39.20
N GLN A 377 -2.45 -24.34 -40.46
CA GLN A 377 -2.76 -23.54 -41.63
C GLN A 377 -4.24 -23.14 -41.69
N ARG A 378 -5.17 -24.10 -41.51
CA ARG A 378 -6.62 -23.87 -41.57
C ARG A 378 -7.17 -23.10 -40.37
N ASN A 379 -6.52 -23.20 -39.21
CA ASN A 379 -7.02 -22.66 -37.95
C ASN A 379 -6.21 -21.48 -37.42
N VAL A 380 -5.25 -20.94 -38.19
CA VAL A 380 -4.32 -19.89 -37.73
C VAL A 380 -5.03 -18.68 -37.09
N ARG A 381 -6.18 -18.27 -37.63
CA ARG A 381 -6.99 -17.17 -37.09
C ARG A 381 -7.51 -17.48 -35.70
N LEU A 382 -8.05 -18.68 -35.50
CA LEU A 382 -8.58 -19.13 -34.23
C LEU A 382 -7.44 -19.31 -33.20
N ILE A 383 -6.30 -19.84 -33.66
CA ILE A 383 -5.09 -19.98 -32.83
C ILE A 383 -4.67 -18.61 -32.30
N PHE A 384 -4.58 -17.59 -33.16
CA PHE A 384 -4.27 -16.22 -32.71
C PHE A 384 -5.25 -15.70 -31.67
N VAL A 385 -6.56 -15.80 -31.90
CA VAL A 385 -7.57 -15.30 -30.97
C VAL A 385 -7.46 -15.98 -29.60
N VAL A 386 -7.39 -17.32 -29.57
CA VAL A 386 -7.33 -18.10 -28.33
C VAL A 386 -6.03 -17.83 -27.58
N CYS A 387 -4.89 -17.83 -28.29
CA CYS A 387 -3.58 -17.64 -27.65
C CYS A 387 -3.42 -16.21 -27.12
N VAL A 388 -3.83 -15.18 -27.87
CA VAL A 388 -3.78 -13.79 -27.40
C VAL A 388 -4.67 -13.60 -26.17
N ALA A 389 -5.91 -14.10 -26.19
CA ALA A 389 -6.80 -14.01 -25.04
C ALA A 389 -6.21 -14.72 -23.81
N GLY A 390 -5.59 -15.87 -24.03
CA GLY A 390 -4.90 -16.64 -23.01
C GLY A 390 -3.73 -15.88 -22.39
N TRP A 391 -2.79 -15.40 -23.21
CA TRP A 391 -1.64 -14.60 -22.73
C TRP A 391 -2.07 -13.30 -22.06
N MET A 392 -3.09 -12.63 -22.58
CA MET A 392 -3.62 -11.42 -21.98
C MET A 392 -4.19 -11.70 -20.58
N SER A 393 -4.89 -12.82 -20.40
CA SER A 393 -5.37 -13.24 -19.07
C SER A 393 -4.21 -13.50 -18.09
N ALA A 394 -3.10 -14.07 -18.58
CA ALA A 394 -1.92 -14.34 -17.77
C ALA A 394 -1.21 -13.04 -17.35
N HIS A 395 -1.04 -12.08 -18.27
CA HIS A 395 -0.47 -10.76 -17.95
C HIS A 395 -1.35 -9.96 -16.98
N LEU A 396 -2.67 -10.01 -17.15
CA LEU A 396 -3.63 -9.36 -16.25
C LEU A 396 -3.59 -9.98 -14.84
N ALA A 397 -3.52 -11.31 -14.74
CA ALA A 397 -3.41 -12.01 -13.46
C ALA A 397 -2.13 -11.63 -12.71
N LEU A 398 -1.00 -11.55 -13.43
CA LEU A 398 0.26 -11.12 -12.82
C LEU A 398 0.22 -9.64 -12.39
N ALA A 399 -0.34 -8.75 -13.23
CA ALA A 399 -0.50 -7.34 -12.91
C ALA A 399 -1.37 -7.11 -11.67
N ALA A 400 -2.44 -7.88 -11.51
CA ALA A 400 -3.30 -7.84 -10.32
C ALA A 400 -2.58 -8.31 -9.04
N GLN A 401 -1.62 -9.24 -9.17
CA GLN A 401 -0.96 -9.87 -8.03
C GLN A 401 0.26 -9.08 -7.51
N VAL A 402 1.13 -8.63 -8.41
CA VAL A 402 2.40 -7.97 -8.03
C VAL A 402 2.42 -6.47 -8.38
N GLY A 403 1.32 -5.95 -8.91
CA GLY A 403 1.20 -4.60 -9.44
C GLY A 403 1.66 -4.50 -10.90
N PRO A 404 1.12 -3.53 -11.66
CA PRO A 404 1.32 -3.44 -13.11
C PRO A 404 2.78 -3.14 -13.51
N LEU A 405 3.51 -2.36 -12.70
CA LEU A 405 4.90 -1.96 -12.98
C LEU A 405 5.85 -3.17 -12.96
N LEU A 406 5.79 -3.95 -11.88
CA LEU A 406 6.66 -5.12 -11.71
C LEU A 406 6.24 -6.23 -12.68
N ALA A 407 4.94 -6.42 -12.88
CA ALA A 407 4.41 -7.40 -13.84
C ALA A 407 4.88 -7.11 -15.27
N GLN A 408 4.88 -5.86 -15.71
CA GLN A 408 5.35 -5.48 -17.05
C GLN A 408 6.83 -5.84 -17.24
N ALA A 409 7.70 -5.51 -16.28
CA ALA A 409 9.14 -5.77 -16.40
C ALA A 409 9.43 -7.27 -16.51
N TRP A 410 8.85 -8.08 -15.63
CA TRP A 410 9.04 -9.54 -15.65
C TRP A 410 8.48 -10.19 -16.91
N THR A 411 7.32 -9.74 -17.36
CA THR A 411 6.68 -10.30 -18.57
C THR A 411 7.37 -9.86 -19.84
N LEU A 412 8.00 -8.68 -19.88
CA LEU A 412 8.86 -8.27 -20.98
C LEU A 412 10.08 -9.20 -21.12
N VAL A 413 10.72 -9.55 -20.00
CA VAL A 413 11.84 -10.53 -19.99
C VAL A 413 11.39 -11.88 -20.56
N ALA A 414 10.22 -12.34 -20.13
CA ALA A 414 9.63 -13.58 -20.60
C ALA A 414 9.32 -13.55 -22.11
N CYS A 415 8.69 -12.46 -22.59
CA CYS A 415 8.40 -12.26 -24.01
C CYS A 415 9.66 -12.28 -24.86
N VAL A 416 10.72 -11.58 -24.45
CA VAL A 416 11.96 -11.49 -25.23
C VAL A 416 12.70 -12.83 -25.24
N ASN A 417 12.81 -13.52 -24.10
CA ASN A 417 13.45 -14.83 -24.06
C ASN A 417 12.75 -15.85 -24.99
N TRP A 418 11.42 -15.86 -25.06
CA TRP A 418 10.71 -16.75 -26.00
C TRP A 418 10.78 -16.33 -27.46
N PHE A 419 10.81 -15.02 -27.74
CA PHE A 419 11.04 -14.57 -29.10
C PHE A 419 12.41 -15.03 -29.59
N VAL A 420 13.42 -14.98 -28.71
CA VAL A 420 14.79 -15.42 -29.00
C VAL A 420 14.92 -16.94 -29.09
N GLU A 421 14.33 -17.71 -28.16
CA GLU A 421 14.34 -19.18 -28.20
C GLU A 421 13.53 -19.74 -29.39
N GLY A 422 12.40 -19.11 -29.72
CA GLY A 422 11.62 -19.42 -30.91
C GLY A 422 12.41 -19.20 -32.21
N ILE A 423 13.27 -18.16 -32.24
CA ILE A 423 14.20 -17.91 -33.35
C ILE A 423 15.35 -18.94 -33.38
N HIS A 424 15.84 -19.40 -32.22
CA HIS A 424 16.93 -20.40 -32.13
C HIS A 424 16.49 -21.83 -32.51
N GLY A 425 15.21 -22.17 -32.31
CA GLY A 425 14.64 -23.47 -32.69
C GLY A 425 14.69 -23.74 -34.20
N ASP A 426 14.70 -22.69 -35.02
CA ASP A 426 14.77 -22.78 -36.48
C ASP A 426 16.21 -22.52 -36.98
N ARG A 427 17.10 -23.47 -36.69
CA ARG A 427 18.56 -23.41 -36.95
C ARG A 427 18.95 -23.14 -38.41
N ARG A 428 18.03 -23.19 -39.38
CA ARG A 428 18.35 -23.08 -40.81
C ARG A 428 18.30 -21.66 -41.38
N ILE A 429 17.75 -20.66 -40.68
CA ILE A 429 17.36 -19.39 -41.34
C ILE A 429 18.16 -18.13 -40.91
N PHE A 430 18.82 -18.08 -39.74
CA PHE A 430 19.26 -16.79 -39.17
C PHE A 430 20.67 -16.70 -38.54
N TYR A 431 21.66 -17.43 -39.05
CA TYR A 431 23.06 -17.24 -38.59
C TYR A 431 23.75 -15.95 -39.10
N GLY A 432 23.05 -15.05 -39.81
CA GLY A 432 23.68 -13.99 -40.61
C GLY A 432 23.59 -12.53 -40.15
N THR A 433 22.68 -12.13 -39.26
CA THR A 433 22.38 -10.68 -39.08
C THR A 433 22.84 -10.13 -37.72
N PHE A 434 23.85 -9.26 -37.76
CA PHE A 434 24.41 -8.47 -36.64
C PHE A 434 23.34 -7.84 -35.73
N SER A 435 22.22 -7.43 -36.31
CA SER A 435 21.08 -6.79 -35.64
C SER A 435 20.38 -7.66 -34.59
N ILE A 436 20.27 -8.98 -34.78
CA ILE A 436 19.60 -9.86 -33.80
C ILE A 436 20.51 -10.15 -32.61
N ARG A 437 21.81 -10.36 -32.85
CA ARG A 437 22.81 -10.50 -31.77
C ARG A 437 22.92 -9.23 -30.93
N PHE A 438 22.85 -8.07 -31.57
CA PHE A 438 22.80 -6.77 -30.89
C PHE A 438 21.53 -6.61 -30.07
N LEU A 439 20.36 -7.01 -30.59
CA LEU A 439 19.09 -6.94 -29.87
C LEU A 439 19.07 -7.87 -28.64
N VAL A 440 19.56 -9.11 -28.77
CA VAL A 440 19.71 -10.06 -27.65
C VAL A 440 20.68 -9.52 -26.60
N ALA A 441 21.83 -9.01 -27.01
CA ALA A 441 22.83 -8.44 -26.11
C ALA A 441 22.29 -7.19 -25.37
N MET A 442 21.57 -6.31 -26.07
CA MET A 442 20.97 -5.11 -25.48
C MET A 442 19.80 -5.45 -24.55
N THR A 443 19.00 -6.48 -24.85
CA THR A 443 17.96 -6.93 -23.94
C THR A 443 18.54 -7.64 -22.73
N GLN A 444 19.55 -8.50 -22.88
CA GLN A 444 20.27 -9.08 -21.74
C GLN A 444 20.90 -8.00 -20.87
N LEU A 445 21.54 -6.98 -21.45
CA LEU A 445 22.07 -5.82 -20.72
C LEU A 445 20.96 -5.05 -19.98
N THR A 446 19.82 -4.83 -20.63
CA THR A 446 18.68 -4.13 -20.02
C THR A 446 18.03 -4.95 -18.91
N VAL A 447 17.97 -6.28 -19.04
CA VAL A 447 17.52 -7.21 -17.99
C VAL A 447 18.49 -7.19 -16.83
N THR A 448 19.80 -7.25 -17.06
CA THR A 448 20.82 -7.13 -16.01
C THR A 448 20.69 -5.79 -15.28
N LEU A 449 20.48 -4.68 -16.00
CA LEU A 449 20.30 -3.35 -15.41
C LEU A 449 18.94 -3.15 -14.71
N LEU A 450 17.87 -3.79 -15.17
CA LEU A 450 16.54 -3.77 -14.53
C LEU A 450 16.47 -4.70 -13.32
N VAL A 451 17.18 -5.83 -13.36
CA VAL A 451 17.32 -6.81 -12.27
C VAL A 451 18.36 -6.36 -11.25
N GLU A 452 19.31 -5.49 -11.60
CA GLU A 452 20.21 -4.82 -10.64
C GLU A 452 19.48 -3.94 -9.61
N LYS A 453 18.18 -3.66 -9.80
CA LYS A 453 17.31 -3.12 -8.74
C LYS A 453 16.85 -4.17 -7.71
N GLY A 454 17.36 -5.39 -7.79
CA GLY A 454 17.21 -6.49 -6.84
C GLY A 454 18.43 -7.42 -6.85
N SER A 455 19.58 -6.92 -6.38
CA SER A 455 20.72 -7.69 -5.84
C SER A 455 21.15 -9.00 -6.55
N LEU A 456 22.19 -8.88 -7.40
CA LEU A 456 23.28 -9.81 -7.78
C LEU A 456 23.11 -11.34 -7.53
N ASP A 457 23.21 -12.17 -8.57
CA ASP A 457 24.47 -12.74 -9.13
C ASP A 457 24.15 -13.99 -9.96
N SER A 458 24.76 -14.08 -11.13
CA SER A 458 24.69 -15.20 -12.05
C SER A 458 25.62 -16.32 -11.57
N SER A 459 25.13 -17.23 -10.73
CA SER A 459 25.60 -18.63 -10.67
C SER A 459 24.74 -19.45 -9.70
N ASP A 460 24.09 -20.48 -10.25
CA ASP A 460 23.61 -21.76 -9.67
C ASP A 460 23.15 -21.94 -8.20
N HIS A 461 23.01 -20.90 -7.36
CA HIS A 461 22.71 -21.03 -5.93
C HIS A 461 21.46 -20.23 -5.47
N SER A 462 20.75 -19.60 -6.41
CA SER A 462 19.59 -18.75 -6.13
C SER A 462 18.40 -19.47 -5.47
N SER A 463 18.25 -20.79 -5.64
CA SER A 463 17.13 -21.54 -5.05
C SER A 463 17.22 -21.73 -3.53
N LEU A 464 18.42 -21.68 -2.94
CA LEU A 464 18.63 -21.85 -1.50
C LEU A 464 18.62 -20.50 -0.76
N PHE A 465 19.11 -19.42 -1.39
CA PHE A 465 19.12 -18.08 -0.80
C PHE A 465 17.72 -17.43 -0.77
N LEU A 466 16.93 -17.62 -1.84
CA LEU A 466 15.54 -17.13 -1.95
C LEU A 466 14.60 -17.74 -0.89
N LYS A 467 14.82 -19.00 -0.49
CA LYS A 467 14.01 -19.68 0.53
C LYS A 467 14.32 -19.24 1.97
N THR A 468 15.50 -18.66 2.21
CA THR A 468 16.03 -18.49 3.58
C THR A 468 15.92 -17.04 4.07
N TYR A 469 16.05 -16.04 3.20
CA TYR A 469 16.06 -14.63 3.62
C TYR A 469 14.82 -13.81 3.22
N TRP A 470 14.12 -14.15 2.13
CA TRP A 470 13.06 -13.30 1.53
C TRP A 470 11.70 -14.00 1.40
N ARG A 471 11.32 -14.76 2.42
CA ARG A 471 10.12 -15.61 2.42
C ARG A 471 8.80 -14.82 2.33
N LYS A 472 8.75 -13.59 2.84
CA LYS A 472 7.55 -12.73 2.86
C LYS A 472 7.29 -12.03 1.52
N ASP A 473 8.33 -11.57 0.82
CA ASP A 473 8.17 -10.83 -0.43
C ASP A 473 7.83 -11.72 -1.64
N HIS A 474 7.86 -13.05 -1.47
CA HIS A 474 7.56 -14.04 -2.51
C HIS A 474 6.33 -14.91 -2.16
N GLU A 475 5.57 -14.58 -1.11
CA GLU A 475 4.33 -15.29 -0.76
C GLU A 475 3.32 -15.30 -1.91
N TYR A 476 3.37 -14.29 -2.78
CA TYR A 476 2.54 -14.21 -3.98
C TYR A 476 2.74 -15.38 -4.95
N MET A 477 3.89 -16.06 -4.93
CA MET A 477 4.15 -17.23 -5.78
C MET A 477 3.27 -18.43 -5.43
N ALA A 478 2.70 -18.46 -4.22
CA ALA A 478 1.71 -19.46 -3.83
C ALA A 478 0.27 -19.02 -4.12
N SER A 479 0.05 -17.81 -4.64
CA SER A 479 -1.29 -17.29 -4.87
C SER A 479 -1.99 -18.03 -6.02
N PRO A 480 -3.32 -18.21 -5.96
CA PRO A 480 -4.07 -18.81 -7.05
C PRO A 480 -3.90 -18.09 -8.39
N LEU A 481 -3.65 -16.77 -8.37
CA LEU A 481 -3.44 -15.97 -9.58
C LEU A 481 -2.05 -16.20 -10.20
N TYR A 482 -1.01 -16.31 -9.38
CA TYR A 482 0.33 -16.66 -9.87
C TYR A 482 0.39 -18.11 -10.34
N LEU A 483 -0.25 -19.04 -9.61
CA LEU A 483 -0.38 -20.42 -10.04
C LEU A 483 -1.19 -20.53 -11.34
N TRP A 484 -2.23 -19.70 -11.54
CA TRP A 484 -2.93 -19.61 -12.82
C TRP A 484 -2.01 -19.13 -13.94
N PHE A 485 -1.21 -18.08 -13.70
CA PHE A 485 -0.19 -17.62 -14.64
C PHE A 485 0.77 -18.76 -15.03
N VAL A 486 1.34 -19.49 -14.06
CA VAL A 486 2.27 -20.61 -14.31
C VAL A 486 1.58 -21.82 -14.96
N CYS A 487 0.39 -22.20 -14.51
CA CYS A 487 -0.35 -23.34 -15.08
C CYS A 487 -0.76 -23.06 -16.52
N PHE A 488 -1.31 -21.89 -16.79
CA PHE A 488 -1.73 -21.51 -18.13
C PHE A 488 -0.52 -21.35 -19.06
N PHE A 489 0.58 -20.82 -18.52
CA PHE A 489 1.89 -20.80 -19.15
C PHE A 489 2.35 -22.20 -19.61
N LEU A 490 2.35 -23.19 -18.69
CA LEU A 490 2.73 -24.57 -19.00
C LEU A 490 1.74 -25.30 -19.92
N LEU A 491 0.45 -24.99 -19.82
CA LEU A 491 -0.58 -25.59 -20.67
C LEU A 491 -0.44 -25.15 -22.13
N ILE A 492 -0.22 -23.86 -22.37
CA ILE A 492 -0.04 -23.34 -23.73
C ILE A 492 1.25 -23.90 -24.36
N GLU A 493 2.39 -23.79 -23.67
CA GLU A 493 3.68 -24.30 -24.17
C GLU A 493 3.68 -25.83 -24.32
N GLY A 494 3.15 -26.54 -23.32
CA GLY A 494 3.01 -27.99 -23.35
C GLY A 494 2.12 -28.46 -24.50
N SER A 495 1.02 -27.74 -24.78
CA SER A 495 0.12 -28.07 -25.89
C SER A 495 0.80 -27.89 -27.26
N TYR A 496 1.68 -26.89 -27.40
CA TYR A 496 2.44 -26.68 -28.62
C TYR A 496 3.46 -27.80 -28.85
N GLY A 497 4.20 -28.19 -27.80
CA GLY A 497 5.14 -29.31 -27.84
C GLY A 497 4.46 -30.65 -28.17
N VAL A 498 3.28 -30.92 -27.59
CA VAL A 498 2.48 -32.11 -27.88
C VAL A 498 1.96 -32.09 -29.33
N CYS A 499 1.47 -30.94 -29.81
CA CYS A 499 1.05 -30.79 -31.20
C CYS A 499 2.20 -31.08 -32.18
N LEU A 500 3.40 -30.54 -31.93
CA LEU A 500 4.58 -30.78 -32.75
C LEU A 500 5.00 -32.25 -32.74
N TRP A 501 4.94 -32.89 -31.56
CA TRP A 501 5.23 -34.32 -31.43
C TRP A 501 4.24 -35.19 -32.21
N LEU A 502 2.94 -34.89 -32.12
CA LEU A 502 1.89 -35.60 -32.86
C LEU A 502 2.05 -35.45 -34.37
N VAL A 503 2.37 -34.25 -34.85
CA VAL A 503 2.65 -33.99 -36.28
C VAL A 503 3.87 -34.79 -36.73
N ARG A 504 4.99 -34.73 -36.00
CA ARG A 504 6.20 -35.50 -36.34
C ARG A 504 6.00 -37.01 -36.31
N ARG A 505 5.13 -37.50 -35.43
CA ARG A 505 4.76 -38.92 -35.36
C ARG A 505 3.93 -39.31 -36.59
N PHE A 506 2.92 -38.51 -36.93
CA PHE A 506 2.10 -38.73 -38.12
C PHE A 506 2.93 -38.74 -39.41
N GLU A 507 3.84 -37.78 -39.57
CA GLU A 507 4.76 -37.71 -40.72
C GLU A 507 5.64 -38.96 -40.84
N ARG A 508 6.11 -39.50 -39.70
CA ARG A 508 6.91 -40.72 -39.66
C ARG A 508 6.08 -41.95 -40.08
N ASP A 509 4.87 -42.06 -39.54
CA ASP A 509 3.93 -43.14 -39.85
C ASP A 509 3.43 -43.09 -41.32
N GLU A 510 3.37 -41.90 -41.92
CA GLU A 510 3.03 -41.72 -43.35
C GLU A 510 4.21 -42.06 -44.27
N ALA A 511 5.43 -41.66 -43.90
CA ALA A 511 6.65 -42.01 -44.62
C ALA A 511 6.87 -43.54 -44.62
N GLU A 512 6.68 -44.20 -43.49
CA GLU A 512 6.76 -45.67 -43.39
C GLU A 512 5.68 -46.38 -44.22
N ARG A 513 4.48 -45.80 -44.32
CA ARG A 513 3.40 -46.33 -45.18
C ARG A 513 3.72 -46.19 -46.66
N LYS A 514 4.29 -45.07 -47.10
CA LYS A 514 4.72 -44.86 -48.50
C LYS A 514 5.84 -45.81 -48.90
N VAL A 515 6.77 -46.11 -47.99
CA VAL A 515 7.86 -47.08 -48.21
C VAL A 515 7.33 -48.52 -48.30
N LYS A 516 6.27 -48.88 -47.57
CA LYS A 516 5.65 -50.22 -47.64
C LYS A 516 4.73 -50.41 -48.86
N SER A 517 4.32 -49.34 -49.54
CA SER A 517 3.46 -49.38 -50.72
C SER A 517 4.22 -49.36 -52.06
N LEU A 518 5.54 -49.14 -52.00
CA LEU A 518 6.50 -49.27 -53.11
C LEU A 518 7.17 -50.65 -53.01
#